data_AF-A0A519SYG7-F1
#
_entry.id   AF-A0A519SYG7-F1
#
_cell.length_a   1.000
_cell.length_b   1.000
_cell.length_c   1.000
_cell.angle_alpha   90.00
_cell.angle_beta   90.00
_cell.angle_gamma   90.00
#
_symmetry.space_group_name_H-M   'P 1'
#
loop_
_entity.id
_entity.type
_entity.pdbx_description
1 polymer ?
#
loop_
_entity_poly.entity_id
_entity_poly.type
_entity_poly.pdbx_seq_one_letter_code
_entity_poly.pdbx_strand_id
1 'polypeptide(L)'
;MKILYFLGVLSACALQTPALAQSTTPVTPTVAPVSLGQRQLAETLLGTIYSEDSFNKVIDQVLMAQLKAHPEAQAYESELRTFLSKYMSWASLKPDLAAVYAREFTEPELRELVRFYESPVGKKAAAKIPTLMQTGM
;
A
#
# COMPACT_ATOMS: atom_id res chain seq x y z
N MET A 1 18.29 -6.16 -32.65
CA MET A 1 18.39 -5.89 -34.10
C MET A 1 17.22 -6.58 -34.78
N LYS A 2 16.37 -5.80 -35.47
CA LYS A 2 15.33 -6.15 -36.48
C LYS A 2 14.13 -7.02 -36.03
N ILE A 3 12.88 -6.54 -36.03
CA ILE A 3 12.02 -5.99 -37.12
C ILE A 3 11.35 -7.09 -37.95
N LEU A 4 10.00 -7.00 -37.98
CA LEU A 4 9.04 -7.49 -38.99
C LEU A 4 8.89 -9.00 -39.21
N TYR A 5 7.65 -9.48 -39.05
CA TYR A 5 6.82 -9.73 -40.24
C TYR A 5 5.32 -9.61 -39.91
N PHE A 6 4.74 -8.57 -40.48
CA PHE A 6 3.32 -8.36 -40.75
C PHE A 6 2.88 -9.33 -41.87
N LEU A 7 1.64 -9.85 -41.86
CA LEU A 7 0.67 -9.82 -42.98
C LEU A 7 -0.39 -10.94 -42.92
N GLY A 8 -1.63 -10.54 -43.16
CA GLY A 8 -2.80 -11.39 -43.33
C GLY A 8 -3.84 -11.03 -42.26
N VAL A 9 -4.94 -10.33 -42.53
CA VAL A 9 -5.77 -10.33 -43.73
C VAL A 9 -6.49 -8.99 -43.84
N LEU A 10 -6.44 -8.45 -45.05
CA LEU A 10 -7.25 -7.35 -45.55
C LEU A 10 -8.67 -7.89 -45.82
N SER A 11 -9.69 -7.36 -45.14
CA SER A 11 -11.08 -7.51 -45.57
C SER A 11 -11.77 -6.17 -45.48
N ALA A 12 -11.98 -5.57 -46.65
CA ALA A 12 -12.73 -4.34 -46.84
C ALA A 12 -14.23 -4.66 -46.79
N CYS A 13 -14.96 -4.02 -45.87
CA CYS A 13 -16.41 -3.89 -45.95
C CYS A 13 -16.75 -2.41 -45.75
N ALA A 14 -17.41 -1.82 -46.73
CA ALA A 14 -17.76 -0.41 -46.79
C ALA A 14 -19.13 -0.13 -46.17
N LEU A 15 -19.27 1.07 -45.58
CA LEU A 15 -20.48 1.85 -45.29
C LEU A 15 -21.42 1.40 -44.15
N GLN A 16 -21.36 2.11 -43.00
CA GLN A 16 -22.52 2.82 -42.38
C GLN A 16 -22.17 3.61 -41.09
N THR A 17 -22.63 4.87 -41.09
CA THR A 17 -23.02 5.80 -39.99
C THR A 17 -22.01 6.29 -38.93
N PRO A 18 -21.85 7.63 -38.75
CA PRO A 18 -21.17 8.21 -37.59
C PRO A 18 -22.15 8.23 -36.42
N ALA A 19 -22.15 7.18 -35.59
CA ALA A 19 -22.99 7.11 -34.40
C ALA A 19 -22.15 7.43 -33.15
N LEU A 20 -22.32 8.67 -32.67
CA LEU A 20 -21.91 9.21 -31.37
C LEU A 20 -20.46 8.94 -30.98
N ALA A 21 -19.65 9.99 -31.14
CA ALA A 21 -18.47 10.21 -30.32
C ALA A 21 -18.84 9.93 -28.86
N GLN A 22 -18.46 8.75 -28.36
CA GLN A 22 -18.37 8.53 -26.93
C GLN A 22 -17.26 9.47 -26.48
N SER A 23 -17.67 10.63 -25.99
CA SER A 23 -16.84 11.48 -25.14
C SER A 23 -16.55 10.72 -23.84
N THR A 24 -15.81 9.62 -23.95
CA THR A 24 -14.91 9.19 -22.90
C THR A 24 -13.81 10.23 -22.89
N THR A 25 -14.13 11.39 -22.30
CA THR A 25 -13.05 12.23 -21.78
C THR A 25 -12.26 11.29 -20.87
N PRO A 26 -10.96 11.07 -21.15
CA PRO A 26 -10.11 10.48 -20.16
C PRO A 26 -10.16 11.47 -19.00
N VAL A 27 -10.96 11.16 -17.98
CA VAL A 27 -10.74 11.75 -16.66
C VAL A 27 -9.47 11.08 -16.20
N THR A 28 -8.34 11.53 -16.74
CA THR A 28 -7.07 11.35 -16.06
C THR A 28 -7.26 12.18 -14.81
N PRO A 29 -7.45 11.58 -13.61
CA PRO A 29 -7.33 12.37 -12.42
C PRO A 29 -5.90 12.90 -12.49
N THR A 30 -5.75 14.21 -12.68
CA THR A 30 -4.50 14.89 -12.41
C THR A 30 -4.30 14.73 -10.91
N VAL A 31 -3.73 13.60 -10.50
CA VAL A 31 -3.30 13.38 -9.13
C VAL A 31 -2.23 14.44 -8.92
N ALA A 32 -2.61 15.51 -8.22
CA ALA A 32 -1.67 16.53 -7.83
C ALA A 32 -0.47 15.84 -7.16
N PRO A 33 0.76 16.22 -7.50
CA PRO A 33 1.93 15.59 -6.91
C PRO A 33 1.85 15.68 -5.38
N VAL A 34 1.91 14.54 -4.71
CA VAL A 34 1.81 14.44 -3.25
C VAL A 34 2.84 15.38 -2.61
N SER A 35 2.36 16.33 -1.81
CA SER A 35 3.23 17.30 -1.13
C SER A 35 4.08 16.62 -0.05
N LEU A 36 5.21 17.24 0.30
CA LEU A 36 6.02 16.80 1.44
C LEU A 36 5.21 16.83 2.75
N GLY A 37 4.35 17.83 2.93
CA GLY A 37 3.45 17.95 4.09
C GLY A 37 2.45 16.80 4.17
N GLN A 38 1.84 16.40 3.05
CA GLN A 38 0.96 15.23 3.01
C GLN A 38 1.70 13.95 3.41
N ARG A 39 2.93 13.74 2.91
CA ARG A 39 3.72 12.56 3.29
C ARG A 39 4.04 12.54 4.79
N GLN A 40 4.45 13.67 5.35
CA GLN A 40 4.76 13.77 6.78
C GLN A 40 3.53 13.51 7.67
N LEU A 41 2.38 14.06 7.28
CA LEU A 41 1.12 13.80 8.00
C LEU A 41 0.69 12.35 7.88
N ALA A 42 0.85 11.72 6.71
CA ALA A 42 0.59 10.30 6.54
C ALA A 42 1.53 9.42 7.36
N GLU A 43 2.83 9.74 7.42
CA GLU A 43 3.78 9.05 8.30
C GLU A 43 3.41 9.20 9.78
N THR A 44 2.94 10.39 10.17
CA THR A 44 2.48 10.69 11.53
C THR A 44 1.24 9.85 11.85
N LEU A 45 0.25 9.87 10.96
CA LEU A 45 -0.96 9.07 11.08
C LEU A 45 -0.63 7.59 11.23
N LEU A 46 0.24 7.04 10.38
CA LEU A 46 0.66 5.64 10.46
C LEU A 46 1.32 5.32 11.81
N GLY A 47 2.18 6.20 12.33
CA GLY A 47 2.78 6.05 13.66
C GLY A 47 1.80 6.18 14.83
N THR A 48 0.64 6.82 14.63
CA THR A 48 -0.43 6.85 15.64
C THR A 48 -1.33 5.63 15.62
N ILE A 49 -1.57 5.04 14.43
CA ILE A 49 -2.44 3.88 14.26
C ILE A 49 -1.69 2.58 14.57
N TYR A 50 -0.46 2.46 14.08
CA TYR A 50 0.35 1.25 14.16
C TYR A 50 1.51 1.45 15.13
N SER A 51 1.75 0.44 15.96
CA SER A 51 2.97 0.36 16.78
C SER A 51 4.08 -0.32 15.99
N GLU A 52 5.27 0.28 16.01
CA GLU A 52 6.49 -0.30 15.44
C GLU A 52 6.78 -1.69 16.03
N ASP A 53 6.63 -1.84 17.35
CA ASP A 53 6.82 -3.14 18.01
C ASP A 53 5.81 -4.18 17.54
N SER A 54 4.55 -3.78 17.36
CA SER A 54 3.52 -4.69 16.84
C SER A 54 3.81 -5.11 15.41
N PHE A 55 4.29 -4.18 14.58
CA PHE A 55 4.68 -4.47 13.20
C PHE A 55 5.85 -5.46 13.15
N ASN A 56 6.92 -5.19 13.90
CA ASN A 56 8.10 -6.06 13.96
C ASN A 56 7.73 -7.46 14.49
N LYS A 57 6.86 -7.55 15.50
CA LYS A 57 6.36 -8.84 16.02
C LYS A 57 5.61 -9.64 14.96
N VAL A 58 4.80 -9.01 14.12
CA VAL A 58 4.10 -9.71 13.03
C VAL A 58 5.10 -10.30 12.03
N ILE A 59 6.13 -9.53 11.64
CA ILE A 59 7.20 -10.02 10.76
C ILE A 59 7.93 -11.22 11.39
N ASP A 60 8.27 -11.13 12.67
CA ASP A 60 8.89 -12.23 13.41
C ASP A 60 8.00 -13.47 13.47
N GLN A 61 6.71 -13.30 13.75
CA GLN A 61 5.74 -14.40 13.78
C GLN A 61 5.64 -15.11 12.42
N VAL A 62 5.62 -14.34 11.33
CA VAL A 62 5.63 -14.90 9.98
C VAL A 62 6.92 -15.65 9.72
N LEU A 63 8.09 -15.10 10.06
CA LEU A 63 9.37 -15.79 9.93
C LEU A 63 9.37 -17.12 10.70
N MET A 64 8.92 -17.12 11.95
CA MET A 64 8.87 -18.34 12.78
C MET A 64 7.92 -19.38 12.20
N ALA A 65 6.78 -18.97 11.64
CA ALA A 65 5.88 -19.88 10.95
C ALA A 65 6.55 -20.51 9.72
N GLN A 66 7.31 -19.73 8.95
CA GLN A 66 8.04 -20.21 7.78
C GLN A 66 9.17 -21.17 8.17
N LEU A 67 9.98 -20.86 9.19
CA LEU A 67 11.05 -21.74 9.65
C LEU A 67 10.53 -23.05 10.26
N LYS A 68 9.34 -23.02 10.86
CA LYS A 68 8.66 -24.24 11.33
C LYS A 68 8.19 -25.11 10.17
N ALA A 69 7.70 -24.49 9.09
CA ALA A 69 7.27 -25.20 7.89
C ALA A 69 8.44 -25.72 7.03
N HIS A 70 9.59 -25.05 7.10
CA HIS A 70 10.80 -25.33 6.32
C HIS A 70 12.02 -25.50 7.24
N PRO A 71 12.20 -26.66 7.91
CA PRO A 71 13.32 -26.89 8.81
C PRO A 71 14.70 -26.70 8.15
N GLU A 72 14.82 -26.94 6.85
CA GLU A 72 16.03 -26.70 6.06
C GLU A 72 16.46 -25.22 6.06
N ALA A 73 15.52 -24.30 6.26
CA ALA A 73 15.78 -22.87 6.31
C ALA A 73 16.27 -22.39 7.69
N GLN A 74 16.19 -23.22 8.75
CA GLN A 74 16.61 -22.84 10.10
C GLN A 74 18.10 -22.46 10.17
N ALA A 75 18.93 -23.10 9.35
CA ALA A 75 20.35 -22.78 9.26
C ALA A 75 20.61 -21.33 8.81
N TYR A 76 19.63 -20.67 8.18
CA TYR A 76 19.70 -19.31 7.66
C TYR A 76 18.87 -18.31 8.48
N GLU A 77 18.40 -18.69 9.67
CA GLU A 77 17.52 -17.82 10.48
C GLU A 77 18.16 -16.45 10.73
N SER A 78 19.46 -16.42 11.06
CA SER A 78 20.18 -15.18 11.35
C SER A 78 20.23 -14.24 10.14
N GLU A 79 20.53 -14.79 8.96
CA GLU A 79 20.58 -14.08 7.69
C GLU A 79 19.20 -13.56 7.30
N LEU A 80 18.16 -14.37 7.47
CA LEU A 80 16.77 -13.99 7.21
C LEU A 80 16.32 -12.86 8.15
N ARG A 81 16.65 -12.94 9.45
CA ARG A 81 16.38 -11.86 10.41
C ARG A 81 17.09 -10.57 10.03
N THR A 82 18.36 -10.67 9.66
CA THR A 82 19.16 -9.51 9.22
C THR A 82 18.55 -8.88 7.96
N PHE A 83 18.14 -9.71 7.00
CA PHE A 83 17.46 -9.27 5.78
C PHE A 83 16.14 -8.56 6.09
N LEU A 84 15.28 -9.19 6.91
CA LEU A 84 13.98 -8.64 7.29
C LEU A 84 14.13 -7.34 8.07
N SER A 85 15.07 -7.26 9.01
CA SER A 85 15.37 -6.02 9.72
C SER A 85 15.85 -4.91 8.80
N LYS A 86 16.54 -5.22 7.70
CA LYS A 86 17.06 -4.21 6.78
C LYS A 86 16.00 -3.70 5.80
N TYR A 87 15.20 -4.61 5.24
CA TYR A 87 14.30 -4.29 4.13
C TYR A 87 12.81 -4.28 4.51
N MET A 88 12.45 -4.97 5.58
CA MET A 88 11.08 -5.12 6.07
C MET A 88 10.87 -4.47 7.45
N SER A 89 11.81 -3.64 7.92
CA SER A 89 11.58 -2.87 9.15
C SER A 89 10.48 -1.83 8.95
N TRP A 90 9.89 -1.40 10.06
CA TRP A 90 9.00 -0.24 10.07
C TRP A 90 9.65 0.99 9.45
N ALA A 91 10.92 1.26 9.79
CA ALA A 91 11.66 2.40 9.22
C ALA A 91 11.80 2.32 7.70
N SER A 92 11.97 1.12 7.14
CA SER A 92 12.08 0.90 5.70
C SER A 92 10.74 1.02 4.98
N LEU A 93 9.65 0.50 5.58
CA LEU A 93 8.35 0.39 4.90
C LEU A 93 7.41 1.58 5.15
N LYS A 94 7.55 2.28 6.29
CA LYS A 94 6.67 3.41 6.65
C LYS A 94 6.64 4.50 5.57
N PRO A 95 7.76 4.94 4.96
CA PRO A 95 7.74 5.99 3.94
C PRO A 95 6.92 5.60 2.70
N ASP A 96 7.05 4.35 2.24
CA ASP A 96 6.31 3.85 1.08
C ASP A 96 4.81 3.70 1.40
N LEU A 97 4.48 3.20 2.60
CA LEU A 97 3.10 3.12 3.06
C LEU A 97 2.49 4.52 3.22
N ALA A 98 3.24 5.48 3.75
CA ALA A 98 2.81 6.87 3.87
C ALA A 98 2.55 7.49 2.49
N ALA A 99 3.35 7.16 1.49
CA ALA A 99 3.11 7.62 0.12
C ALA A 99 1.79 7.09 -0.45
N VAL A 100 1.36 5.87 -0.09
CA VAL A 100 0.03 5.35 -0.46
C VAL A 100 -1.07 6.20 0.20
N TYR A 101 -1.02 6.40 1.51
CA TYR A 101 -2.03 7.18 2.23
C TYR A 101 -2.08 8.64 1.76
N ALA A 102 -0.92 9.24 1.50
CA ALA A 102 -0.81 10.63 1.06
C ALA A 102 -1.32 10.87 -0.37
N ARG A 103 -1.51 9.81 -1.18
CA ARG A 103 -2.18 9.89 -2.49
C ARG A 103 -3.70 9.87 -2.37
N GLU A 104 -4.22 9.18 -1.36
CA GLU A 104 -5.66 9.00 -1.16
C GLU A 104 -6.30 10.15 -0.38
N PHE A 105 -5.55 10.78 0.54
CA PHE A 105 -6.05 11.85 1.38
C PHE A 105 -5.38 13.19 1.10
N THR A 106 -6.18 14.25 1.11
CA THR A 106 -5.69 15.62 1.06
C THR A 106 -4.99 15.99 2.36
N GLU A 107 -4.15 17.04 2.33
CA GLU A 107 -3.44 17.51 3.51
C GLU A 107 -4.37 17.91 4.68
N PRO A 108 -5.49 18.62 4.45
CA PRO A 108 -6.47 18.88 5.49
C PRO A 108 -7.06 17.60 6.11
N GLU A 109 -7.46 16.62 5.29
CA GLU A 109 -8.03 15.35 5.79
C GLU A 109 -7.02 14.57 6.62
N LEU A 110 -5.76 14.48 6.18
CA LEU A 110 -4.70 13.83 6.95
C LEU A 110 -4.50 14.50 8.31
N ARG A 111 -4.54 15.84 8.39
CA ARG A 111 -4.50 16.56 9.68
C ARG A 111 -5.66 16.17 10.59
N GLU A 112 -6.86 16.06 10.05
CA GLU A 112 -8.02 15.66 10.84
C GLU A 112 -7.94 14.22 11.34
N LEU A 113 -7.45 13.31 10.49
CA LEU A 113 -7.19 11.92 10.86
C LEU A 113 -6.16 11.83 11.98
N VAL A 114 -5.03 12.54 11.86
CA VAL A 114 -4.01 12.62 12.93
C VAL A 114 -4.64 13.10 14.23
N ARG A 115 -5.36 14.23 14.20
CA ARG A 115 -6.05 14.78 15.38
C ARG A 115 -7.02 13.77 16.00
N PHE A 116 -7.76 13.04 15.19
CA PHE A 116 -8.68 12.00 15.67
C PHE A 116 -7.92 10.87 16.36
N TYR A 117 -6.93 10.27 15.70
CA TYR A 117 -6.18 9.12 16.24
C TYR A 117 -5.28 9.48 17.43
N GLU A 118 -4.93 10.76 17.61
CA GLU A 118 -4.27 11.24 18.83
C GLU A 118 -5.21 11.35 20.05
N SER A 119 -6.51 11.47 19.82
CA SER A 119 -7.51 11.57 20.89
C SER A 119 -7.62 10.26 21.71
N PRO A 120 -8.11 10.31 22.97
CA PRO A 120 -8.30 9.10 23.79
C PRO A 120 -9.19 8.04 23.12
N VAL A 121 -10.25 8.47 22.44
CA VAL A 121 -11.16 7.56 21.72
C VAL A 121 -10.50 7.03 20.46
N GLY A 122 -9.78 7.86 19.70
CA GLY A 122 -9.06 7.44 18.50
C GLY A 122 -7.96 6.40 18.79
N LYS A 123 -7.18 6.59 19.85
CA LYS A 123 -6.20 5.61 20.33
C LYS A 123 -6.86 4.28 20.71
N LYS A 124 -8.00 4.35 21.42
CA LYS A 124 -8.79 3.14 21.76
C LYS A 124 -9.32 2.45 20.51
N ALA A 125 -9.78 3.22 19.52
CA ALA A 125 -10.28 2.70 18.25
C ALA A 125 -9.16 1.98 17.47
N ALA A 126 -8.00 2.61 17.30
CA ALA A 126 -6.84 2.00 16.65
C ALA A 126 -6.43 0.67 17.30
N ALA A 127 -6.44 0.60 18.63
CA ALA A 127 -6.07 -0.61 19.36
C ALA A 127 -7.13 -1.73 19.32
N LYS A 128 -8.43 -1.38 19.27
CA LYS A 128 -9.52 -2.36 19.46
C LYS A 128 -10.21 -2.79 18.18
N ILE A 129 -10.38 -1.91 17.20
CA ILE A 129 -11.12 -2.23 15.97
C ILE A 129 -10.57 -3.48 15.27
N PRO A 130 -9.25 -3.66 15.05
CA PRO A 130 -8.73 -4.87 14.40
C PRO A 130 -9.13 -6.15 15.14
N THR A 131 -9.04 -6.14 16.48
CA THR A 131 -9.43 -7.30 17.31
C THR A 131 -10.93 -7.56 17.31
N LEU A 132 -11.75 -6.51 17.26
CA LEU A 132 -13.21 -6.63 17.19
C LEU A 132 -13.64 -7.22 15.83
N MET A 133 -12.99 -6.82 14.74
CA MET A 133 -13.21 -7.40 13.42
C MET A 133 -12.87 -8.90 13.39
N GLN A 134 -11.79 -9.31 14.07
CA GLN A 134 -11.43 -10.73 14.20
C GLN A 134 -12.45 -11.55 15.00
N THR A 135 -13.02 -10.99 16.07
CA THR A 135 -14.03 -11.69 16.89
C THR A 135 -15.40 -11.81 16.19
N GLY A 136 -15.70 -10.90 15.27
CA GLY A 136 -16.98 -10.87 14.55
C GLY A 136 -17.06 -11.78 13.32
N MET A 137 -15.94 -12.36 12.90
CA MET A 137 -15.85 -13.35 11.83
C MET A 137 -15.95 -14.77 12.41
#